data_AF-A0A2W4NRM0-F1
#
_entry.id   AF-A0A2W4NRM0-F1
#
_cell.length_a   1.000
_cell.length_b   1.000
_cell.length_c   1.000
_cell.angle_alpha   90.00
_cell.angle_beta   90.00
_cell.angle_gamma   90.00
#
_symmetry.space_group_name_H-M   'P 1'
#
loop_
_entity.id
_entity.type
_entity.pdbx_description
1 polymer ?
#
loop_
_entity_poly.entity_id
_entity_poly.type
_entity_poly.pdbx_seq_one_letter_code
_entity_poly.pdbx_strand_id
1 'polypeptide(L)'
;MDFLRRLFGGGQPRGDDAIHLYVKCNRCGAPVHVRVDPRNDLSIEYGDGEQPSGYRLIKEIMDSRCFRLMRAEIDYDGAKREISRQIEGGTFISKDEFERLVAEGAHERRTT
;
A
#
# COMPACT_ATOMS: atom_id res chain seq x y z
N MET A 1 -15.84 13.00 -38.15
CA MET A 1 -14.52 13.35 -37.56
C MET A 1 -14.13 12.19 -36.66
N ASP A 2 -13.63 11.11 -37.26
CA ASP A 2 -13.56 9.79 -36.61
C ASP A 2 -12.13 9.23 -36.57
N PHE A 3 -11.18 10.03 -37.03
CA PHE A 3 -9.77 9.66 -37.11
C PHE A 3 -9.04 9.80 -35.76
N LEU A 4 -9.42 10.77 -34.93
CA LEU A 4 -8.79 11.02 -33.62
C LEU A 4 -9.18 10.00 -32.55
N ARG A 5 -10.31 9.29 -32.70
CA ARG A 5 -10.77 8.27 -31.74
C ARG A 5 -10.01 6.94 -31.82
N ARG A 6 -9.29 6.68 -32.93
CA ARG A 6 -8.47 5.46 -33.09
C ARG A 6 -7.03 5.60 -32.59
N LEU A 7 -6.58 6.82 -32.27
CA LEU A 7 -5.24 7.05 -31.71
C LEU A 7 -5.21 6.96 -30.17
N PHE A 8 -6.35 7.14 -29.51
CA PHE A 8 -6.51 6.87 -28.08
C PHE A 8 -6.98 5.43 -27.92
N GLY A 9 -6.03 4.50 -28.04
CA GLY A 9 -6.20 3.09 -27.73
C GLY A 9 -6.81 2.93 -26.35
N GLY A 10 -8.13 2.72 -26.31
CA GLY A 10 -8.91 2.39 -25.13
C GLY A 10 -8.64 0.97 -24.68
N GLY A 11 -7.38 0.65 -24.36
CA GLY A 11 -7.11 -0.40 -23.40
C GLY A 11 -7.58 0.13 -22.05
N GLN A 12 -8.46 -0.59 -21.36
CA GLN A 12 -8.64 -0.32 -19.94
C GLN A 12 -7.26 -0.33 -19.30
N PRO A 13 -6.90 0.66 -18.45
CA PRO A 13 -5.68 0.55 -17.69
C PRO A 13 -5.74 -0.79 -16.96
N ARG A 14 -4.85 -1.71 -17.35
CA ARG A 14 -4.62 -2.92 -16.57
C ARG A 14 -4.32 -2.39 -15.17
N GLY A 15 -5.17 -2.71 -14.20
CA GLY A 15 -4.93 -2.31 -12.81
C GLY A 15 -3.49 -2.69 -12.46
N ASP A 16 -2.79 -1.86 -11.70
CA ASP A 16 -1.46 -2.24 -11.29
C ASP A 16 -1.58 -3.46 -10.37
N ASP A 17 -0.76 -4.49 -10.62
CA ASP A 17 -0.70 -5.70 -9.78
C ASP A 17 -0.02 -5.41 -8.42
N ALA A 18 -0.11 -4.17 -7.93
CA ALA A 18 0.55 -3.72 -6.72
C ALA A 18 -0.29 -4.02 -5.48
N ILE A 19 0.37 -4.22 -4.35
CA ILE A 19 -0.29 -4.26 -3.05
C ILE A 19 -0.31 -2.82 -2.51
N HIS A 20 -1.50 -2.34 -2.19
CA HIS A 20 -1.69 -0.99 -1.64
C HIS A 20 -1.91 -1.07 -0.14
N LEU A 21 -0.99 -0.50 0.63
CA LEU A 21 -1.15 -0.33 2.06
C LEU A 21 -1.56 1.11 2.34
N TYR A 22 -2.69 1.27 3.03
CA TYR A 22 -3.11 2.56 3.58
C TYR A 22 -2.99 2.48 5.10
N VAL A 23 -2.26 3.44 5.67
CA VAL A 23 -1.89 3.44 7.08
C VAL A 23 -2.15 4.82 7.67
N LYS A 24 -2.66 4.87 8.89
CA LYS A 24 -2.73 6.07 9.72
C LYS A 24 -1.69 6.01 10.83
N CYS A 25 -0.90 7.06 10.99
CA CYS A 25 0.04 7.20 12.09
C CYS A 25 -0.69 7.33 13.43
N ASN A 26 -0.37 6.47 14.42
CA ASN A 26 -1.05 6.48 15.72
C ASN A 26 -0.71 7.72 16.56
N ARG A 27 0.36 8.44 16.23
CA ARG A 27 0.75 9.67 16.93
C ARG A 27 0.07 10.92 16.38
N CYS A 28 0.25 11.19 15.08
CA CYS A 28 -0.15 12.47 14.48
C CYS A 28 -1.38 12.35 13.56
N GLY A 29 -1.91 11.14 13.37
CA GLY A 29 -3.06 10.89 12.51
C GLY A 29 -2.79 11.03 11.02
N ALA A 30 -1.55 11.29 10.59
CA ALA A 30 -1.22 11.41 9.17
C ALA A 30 -1.58 10.12 8.41
N PRO A 31 -2.37 10.20 7.33
CA PRO A 31 -2.57 9.07 6.42
C PRO A 31 -1.35 8.93 5.49
N VAL A 32 -0.91 7.69 5.26
CA VAL A 32 0.20 7.33 4.37
C VAL A 32 -0.27 6.22 3.43
N HIS A 33 -0.01 6.38 2.14
CA HIS A 33 -0.21 5.35 1.13
C HIS A 33 1.15 4.79 0.72
N VAL A 34 1.28 3.47 0.80
CA VAL A 34 2.46 2.74 0.35
C VAL A 34 2.04 1.80 -0.78
N ARG A 35 2.74 1.93 -1.91
CA ARG A 35 2.64 0.98 -3.02
C ARG A 35 3.76 -0.05 -2.87
N VAL A 36 3.39 -1.32 -2.90
CA VAL A 36 4.27 -2.47 -2.77
C VAL A 36 4.23 -3.25 -4.08
N ASP A 37 5.38 -3.52 -4.67
CA ASP A 37 5.55 -4.38 -5.84
C ASP A 37 5.74 -5.84 -5.37
N PRO A 38 4.77 -6.74 -5.61
CA PRO A 38 4.85 -8.12 -5.13
C PRO A 38 5.97 -8.96 -5.73
N ARG A 39 6.66 -8.45 -6.77
CA ARG A 39 7.82 -9.11 -7.39
C ARG A 39 9.13 -8.70 -6.74
N ASN A 40 9.19 -7.51 -6.16
CA ASN A 40 10.44 -6.90 -5.69
C ASN A 40 10.47 -6.63 -4.19
N ASP A 41 9.32 -6.36 -3.56
CA ASP A 41 9.23 -6.02 -2.14
C ASP A 41 8.98 -7.22 -1.21
N LEU A 42 8.54 -8.37 -1.76
CA LEU A 42 8.26 -9.56 -0.95
C LEU A 42 9.51 -10.44 -0.82
N SER A 43 9.83 -10.81 0.42
CA SER A 43 10.80 -11.86 0.72
C SER A 43 10.17 -13.23 0.48
N ILE A 44 10.93 -14.14 -0.13
CA ILE A 44 10.51 -15.53 -0.32
C ILE A 44 10.81 -16.30 0.97
N GLU A 45 9.81 -17.03 1.48
CA GLU A 45 9.99 -17.97 2.58
C GLU A 45 10.11 -19.40 2.00
N TYR A 46 11.07 -20.17 2.50
CA TYR A 46 11.28 -21.58 2.13
C TYR A 46 10.91 -22.48 3.29
N GLY A 47 10.24 -23.59 3.00
CA GLY A 47 10.01 -24.67 3.96
C GLY A 47 11.10 -25.73 3.88
N ASP A 48 10.73 -27.00 4.10
CA ASP A 48 11.65 -28.14 4.03
C ASP A 48 12.06 -28.52 2.58
N GLY A 49 11.62 -27.77 1.56
CA GLY A 49 11.87 -28.06 0.15
C GLY A 49 12.32 -26.85 -0.66
N GLU A 50 12.66 -27.09 -1.93
CA GLU A 50 13.20 -26.05 -2.84
C GLU A 50 12.13 -25.07 -3.35
N GLN A 51 10.85 -25.36 -3.14
CA GLN A 51 9.76 -24.51 -3.58
C GLN A 51 9.40 -23.47 -2.50
N PRO A 52 9.03 -22.23 -2.90
CA PRO A 52 8.52 -21.23 -1.97
C PRO A 52 7.35 -21.77 -1.13
N SER A 53 7.47 -21.72 0.20
CA SER A 53 6.39 -22.06 1.12
C SER A 53 5.44 -20.88 1.36
N GLY A 54 5.94 -19.65 1.20
CA GLY A 54 5.19 -18.42 1.36
C GLY A 54 5.99 -17.19 1.00
N TYR A 55 5.43 -16.02 1.30
CA TYR A 55 6.11 -14.75 1.14
C TYR A 55 5.87 -13.86 2.35
N ARG A 56 6.85 -13.01 2.65
CA ARG A 56 6.75 -12.05 3.76
C ARG A 56 7.08 -10.65 3.30
N LEU A 57 6.25 -9.69 3.71
CA LEU A 57 6.53 -8.26 3.58
C LEU A 57 6.92 -7.70 4.94
N ILE A 58 8.06 -7.02 4.99
CA ILE A 58 8.44 -6.15 6.11
C ILE A 58 8.65 -4.75 5.53
N LYS A 59 7.82 -3.80 5.91
CA LYS A 59 7.88 -2.43 5.38
C LYS A 59 7.98 -1.41 6.51
N GLU A 60 9.03 -0.61 6.46
CA GLU A 60 9.16 0.58 7.29
C GLU A 60 8.50 1.77 6.59
N ILE A 61 7.62 2.46 7.30
CA ILE A 61 6.76 3.51 6.76
C ILE A 61 6.94 4.76 7.62
N MET A 62 7.13 5.90 6.96
CA MET A 62 7.31 7.19 7.62
C MET A 62 6.32 8.20 7.05
N ASP A 63 5.67 8.97 7.92
CA ASP A 63 4.81 10.08 7.53
C ASP A 63 5.61 11.39 7.34
N SER A 64 5.01 12.38 6.69
CA SER A 64 5.61 13.69 6.45
C SER A 64 5.31 14.76 7.51
N ARG A 65 4.68 14.39 8.64
CA ARG A 65 4.26 15.32 9.71
C ARG A 65 5.13 15.19 10.96
N CYS A 66 5.27 13.98 11.48
CA CYS A 66 5.96 13.69 12.74
C CYS A 66 7.14 12.72 12.58
N PHE A 67 7.34 12.17 11.38
CA PHE A 67 8.51 11.36 10.98
C PHE A 67 8.80 10.16 11.91
N ARG A 68 7.76 9.62 12.57
CA ARG A 68 7.90 8.38 13.33
C ARG A 68 7.82 7.18 12.39
N LEU A 69 8.68 6.21 12.63
CA LEU A 69 8.64 4.93 11.91
C LEU A 69 7.44 4.12 12.39
N MET A 70 6.71 3.60 11.42
CA MET A 70 5.71 2.55 11.58
C MET A 70 6.24 1.31 10.86
N ARG A 71 5.98 0.13 11.42
CA ARG A 71 6.50 -1.13 10.88
C ARG A 71 5.34 -2.04 10.55
N ALA A 72 5.12 -2.28 9.26
CA ALA A 72 4.12 -3.23 8.78
C ALA A 72 4.78 -4.58 8.50
N GLU A 73 4.18 -5.65 9.01
CA GLU A 73 4.56 -7.02 8.70
C GLU A 73 3.34 -7.77 8.17
N ILE A 74 3.47 -8.40 7.01
CA ILE A 74 2.38 -9.11 6.34
C ILE A 74 2.90 -10.43 5.81
N ASP A 75 2.24 -11.52 6.17
CA ASP A 75 2.56 -12.86 5.68
C ASP A 75 1.58 -13.26 4.58
N TYR A 76 2.10 -13.94 3.57
CA TYR A 76 1.34 -14.46 2.44
C TYR A 76 1.63 -15.94 2.23
N ASP A 77 0.66 -16.67 1.69
CA ASP A 77 0.85 -18.05 1.27
C ASP A 77 1.64 -18.17 -0.05
N GLY A 78 1.95 -19.39 -0.48
CA GLY A 78 2.66 -19.65 -1.75
C GLY A 78 1.94 -19.13 -3.00
N ALA A 79 0.63 -18.82 -2.92
CA ALA A 79 -0.16 -18.19 -3.98
C ALA A 79 -0.24 -16.66 -3.84
N LYS A 80 0.55 -16.06 -2.93
CA LYS A 80 0.56 -14.63 -2.60
C LYS A 80 -0.78 -14.11 -2.07
N ARG A 81 -1.56 -14.95 -1.39
CA ARG A 81 -2.77 -14.53 -0.65
C ARG A 81 -2.39 -14.18 0.77
N GLU A 82 -2.88 -13.03 1.26
CA GLU A 82 -2.60 -12.53 2.62
C GLU A 82 -3.13 -13.53 3.67
N ILE A 83 -2.25 -13.95 4.59
CA ILE A 83 -2.55 -14.83 5.73
C ILE A 83 -2.74 -13.97 6.99
N SER A 84 -1.81 -13.05 7.22
CA SER A 84 -1.75 -12.25 8.43
C SER A 84 -1.27 -10.84 8.08
N ARG A 85 -1.73 -9.85 8.84
CA ARG A 85 -1.16 -8.50 8.81
C ARG A 85 -1.08 -7.93 10.21
N GLN A 86 0.01 -7.24 10.49
CA GLN A 86 0.19 -6.48 11.71
C GLN A 86 0.97 -5.19 11.43
N ILE A 87 0.77 -4.19 12.30
CA ILE A 87 1.48 -2.93 12.19
C ILE A 87 1.78 -2.36 13.58
N GLU A 88 3.02 -1.94 13.77
CA GLU A 88 3.47 -1.21 14.94
C GLU A 88 3.51 0.30 14.64
N GLY A 89 3.10 1.13 15.60
CA GLY A 89 3.14 2.60 15.50
C GLY A 89 2.09 3.21 14.55
N GLY A 90 1.34 2.39 13.83
CA GLY A 90 0.27 2.81 12.93
C GLY A 90 -0.98 1.94 13.05
N THR A 91 -1.97 2.25 12.21
CA THR A 91 -3.20 1.48 12.05
C THR A 91 -3.49 1.34 10.56
N PHE A 92 -3.81 0.13 10.09
CA PHE A 92 -4.27 -0.05 8.72
C PHE A 92 -5.67 0.55 8.55
N ILE A 93 -5.87 1.28 7.46
CA ILE A 93 -7.13 1.94 7.13
C ILE A 93 -7.57 1.54 5.71
N SER A 94 -8.83 1.79 5.36
CA SER A 94 -9.29 1.58 3.99
C SER A 94 -8.80 2.69 3.06
N LYS A 95 -8.85 2.45 1.74
CA LYS A 95 -8.61 3.48 0.73
C LYS A 95 -9.54 4.67 0.93
N ASP A 96 -10.83 4.42 1.16
CA ASP A 96 -11.81 5.48 1.37
C ASP A 96 -11.50 6.31 2.63
N GLU A 97 -11.05 5.69 3.72
CA GLU A 97 -10.61 6.41 4.92
C GLU A 97 -9.36 7.24 4.64
N PHE A 98 -8.39 6.70 3.90
CA PHE A 98 -7.21 7.43 3.47
C PHE A 98 -7.57 8.68 2.66
N GLU A 99 -8.43 8.53 1.65
CA GLU A 99 -8.86 9.63 0.79
C GLU A 99 -9.60 10.73 1.57
N ARG A 100 -10.46 10.36 2.53
CA ARG A 100 -11.11 11.31 3.44
C ARG A 100 -10.09 12.11 4.27
N LEU A 101 -9.16 11.42 4.95
CA LEU A 101 -8.15 12.07 5.80
C LEU A 101 -7.22 12.98 4.99
N VAL A 102 -6.89 12.59 3.75
CA VAL A 102 -6.10 13.43 2.83
C VAL A 102 -6.87 14.69 2.44
N ALA A 103 -8.17 14.57 2.13
CA ALA A 103 -9.02 15.70 1.78
C ALA A 103 -9.21 16.67 2.95
N GLU A 104 -9.45 16.16 4.16
CA GLU A 104 -9.54 16.94 5.40
C GLU A 104 -8.25 17.74 5.66
N GLY A 105 -7.10 17.07 5.61
CA GLY A 105 -5.81 17.74 5.80
C GLY A 105 -5.48 18.75 4.69
N ALA A 106 -5.99 18.58 3.47
CA ALA A 106 -5.85 19.56 2.39
C ALA A 106 -6.73 20.79 2.60
N HIS A 107 -7.93 20.63 3.18
CA HIS A 107 -8.81 21.73 3.55
C HIS A 107 -8.18 22.61 4.62
N GLU A 108 -7.66 22.01 5.71
CA GLU A 108 -6.99 22.74 6.80
C GLU A 108 -5.84 23.62 6.31
N ARG A 109 -4.98 23.11 5.40
CA ARG A 109 -3.85 23.86 4.83
C ARG A 109 -4.25 25.04 3.95
N ARG A 110 -5.48 25.09 3.45
CA ARG A 110 -5.98 26.19 2.61
C ARG A 110 -6.66 27.29 3.42
N THR A 111 -7.12 26.96 4.62
CA THR A 111 -7.82 27.90 5.51
C THR A 111 -6.92 28.55 6.56
N THR A 112 -5.65 28.14 6.64
CA THR A 112 -4.64 28.68 7.55
C THR A 112 -3.65 29.56 6.79
#